data_AF-A0A0K2LF07-F1
#
_entry.id   AF-A0A0K2LF07-F1
#
_cell.length_a   1.000
_cell.length_b   1.000
_cell.length_c   1.000
_cell.angle_alpha   90.00
_cell.angle_beta   90.00
_cell.angle_gamma   90.00
#
_symmetry.space_group_name_H-M   'P 1'
#
loop_
_entity.id
_entity.type
_entity.pdbx_description
1 polymer ?
#
loop_
_entity_poly.entity_id
_entity_poly.type
_entity_poly.pdbx_seq_one_letter_code
_entity_poly.pdbx_strand_id
1 'polypeptide(L)'
;MRNRNGIFWGIFLVLSAAILVVSQMHLITYSFSFWTVAVTIFLAAVLIKSLVYFSIPGTVFSLAFLAILYAKPLGITAIVPWTLLGAALLVSIGLSMIFRPLIAKHHPWMNYSKGYTRGHHGPFVQMDYTAKPDVKTVNDPDVNVYVKMGSSIRYVKSEDFNSADINVSMGDAKVYFDNVKIKDSATINVDVSFGGAELFVPSDWIIRQGIDTNMGTITEVGNVRTDEDSPEITITGRVSVGSLKINYI
;
A
#
# COMPACT_ATOMS: atom_id res chain seq x y z
N MET A 1 16.33 -1.56 -28.71
CA MET A 1 16.20 -0.50 -27.68
C MET A 1 17.53 -0.40 -26.92
N ARG A 2 18.30 0.67 -27.12
CA ARG A 2 19.68 0.79 -26.62
C ARG A 2 19.65 1.14 -25.12
N ASN A 3 20.15 0.25 -24.27
CA ASN A 3 20.19 0.40 -22.81
C ASN A 3 21.02 1.65 -22.42
N ARG A 4 20.37 2.80 -22.21
CA ARG A 4 21.02 4.08 -21.88
C ARG A 4 21.69 4.08 -20.50
N ASN A 5 21.41 3.09 -19.66
CA ASN A 5 21.97 2.99 -18.31
C ASN A 5 23.47 2.68 -18.37
N GLY A 6 23.93 1.87 -19.34
CA GLY A 6 25.34 1.50 -19.45
C GLY A 6 26.26 2.67 -19.84
N ILE A 7 25.76 3.60 -20.66
CA ILE A 7 26.52 4.78 -21.10
C ILE A 7 26.70 5.77 -19.94
N PHE A 8 25.65 5.95 -19.12
CA PHE A 8 25.73 6.78 -17.92
C PHE A 8 26.75 6.23 -16.91
N TRP A 9 26.71 4.92 -16.63
CA TRP A 9 27.67 4.27 -15.73
C TRP A 9 29.11 4.34 -16.27
N GLY A 10 29.30 4.22 -17.59
CA GLY A 10 30.61 4.34 -18.22
C GLY A 10 31.20 5.75 -18.10
N ILE A 11 30.43 6.80 -18.45
CA ILE A 11 30.90 8.19 -18.34
C ILE A 11 31.16 8.58 -16.89
N PHE A 12 30.32 8.13 -15.96
CA PHE A 12 30.50 8.37 -14.53
C PHE A 12 31.79 7.75 -13.98
N LEU A 13 32.12 6.51 -14.37
CA LEU A 13 33.37 5.85 -13.95
C LEU A 13 34.61 6.55 -14.50
N VAL A 14 34.56 7.01 -15.76
CA VAL A 14 35.67 7.74 -16.38
C VAL A 14 35.89 9.10 -15.71
N LEU A 15 34.82 9.85 -15.41
CA LEU A 15 34.90 11.11 -14.67
C LEU A 15 35.42 10.91 -13.24
N SER A 16 34.96 9.86 -12.55
CA SER A 16 35.40 9.52 -11.20
C SER A 16 36.90 9.18 -11.18
N ALA A 17 37.38 8.41 -12.16
CA ALA A 17 38.80 8.10 -12.30
C ALA A 17 39.65 9.34 -12.59
N ALA A 18 39.18 10.24 -13.46
CA ALA A 18 39.89 11.49 -13.76
C ALA A 18 40.00 12.40 -12.53
N ILE A 19 38.92 12.55 -11.76
CA ILE A 19 38.90 13.34 -10.52
C ILE A 19 39.80 12.71 -9.44
N LEU A 20 39.86 11.38 -9.36
CA LEU A 20 40.77 10.66 -8.44
C LEU A 20 42.25 10.92 -8.76
N VAL A 21 42.62 10.90 -10.05
CA VAL A 21 44.00 11.17 -10.48
C VAL A 21 44.38 12.63 -10.16
N VAL A 22 43.48 13.58 -10.43
CA VAL A 22 43.71 15.00 -10.13
C VAL A 22 43.79 15.26 -8.61
N SER A 23 43.02 14.54 -7.80
CA SER A 23 43.09 14.63 -6.34
C SER A 23 44.41 14.13 -5.75
N GLN A 24 45.10 13.19 -6.42
CA GLN A 24 46.45 12.75 -6.03
C GLN A 24 47.54 13.76 -6.39
N MET A 25 47.29 14.69 -7.32
CA MET A 25 48.30 15.67 -7.78
C MET A 25 48.62 16.78 -6.77
N HIS A 26 48.02 16.78 -5.56
CA HIS A 26 48.35 17.70 -4.46
C HIS A 26 48.31 19.20 -4.82
N LEU A 27 47.60 19.59 -5.89
CA LEU A 27 47.51 20.98 -6.37
C LEU A 27 46.51 21.84 -5.57
N ILE A 28 45.80 21.26 -4.61
CA ILE A 28 44.85 21.97 -3.75
C ILE A 28 45.21 21.67 -2.29
N THR A 29 45.62 22.70 -1.56
CA THR A 29 45.94 22.72 -0.12
C THR A 29 44.68 22.55 0.73
N TYR A 30 43.91 21.49 0.50
CA TYR A 30 42.82 21.07 1.39
C TYR A 30 42.81 19.55 1.46
N SER A 31 43.25 19.02 2.60
CA SER A 31 43.36 17.60 2.88
C SER A 31 41.96 16.97 3.06
N PHE A 32 41.24 16.74 1.97
CA PHE A 32 40.14 15.79 1.98
C PHE A 32 40.73 14.38 1.99
N SER A 33 40.32 13.55 2.96
CA SER A 33 40.70 12.14 2.98
C SER A 33 40.21 11.48 1.68
N PHE A 34 41.03 10.63 1.05
CA PHE A 34 40.66 9.86 -0.14
C PHE A 34 39.23 9.27 -0.04
N TRP A 35 38.88 8.79 1.16
CA TRP A 35 37.57 8.24 1.47
C TRP A 35 36.43 9.26 1.33
N THR A 36 36.63 10.51 1.77
CA THR A 36 35.61 11.57 1.68
C THR A 36 35.31 11.97 0.24
N VAL A 37 36.32 12.00 -0.63
CA VAL A 37 36.14 12.29 -2.06
C VAL A 37 35.39 11.15 -2.75
N ALA A 38 35.80 9.89 -2.48
CA ALA A 38 35.13 8.72 -3.04
C ALA A 38 33.64 8.63 -2.63
N VAL A 39 33.34 8.87 -1.35
CA VAL A 39 31.96 8.86 -0.84
C VAL A 39 31.13 10.02 -1.41
N THR A 40 31.73 11.20 -1.59
CA THR A 40 31.05 12.36 -2.21
C THR A 40 30.66 12.07 -3.66
N ILE A 41 31.57 11.50 -4.44
CA ILE A 41 31.32 11.11 -5.83
C ILE A 41 30.21 10.05 -5.91
N PHE A 42 30.26 9.04 -5.04
CA PHE A 42 29.22 8.03 -4.95
C PHE A 42 27.84 8.61 -4.57
N LEU A 43 27.78 9.48 -3.55
CA LEU A 43 26.54 10.14 -3.13
C LEU A 43 25.99 11.06 -4.22
N ALA A 44 26.85 11.81 -4.92
CA ALA A 44 26.44 12.64 -6.04
C ALA A 44 25.82 11.80 -7.17
N ALA A 45 26.38 10.62 -7.47
CA ALA A 45 25.81 9.68 -8.44
C ALA A 45 24.42 9.19 -8.01
N VAL A 46 24.27 8.84 -6.73
CA VAL A 46 23.00 8.41 -6.15
C VAL A 46 21.98 9.56 -6.19
N LEU A 47 22.39 10.80 -5.92
CA LEU A 47 21.54 11.98 -5.99
C LEU A 47 21.03 12.20 -7.42
N ILE A 48 21.92 12.20 -8.41
CA ILE A 48 21.56 12.37 -9.82
C ILE A 48 20.61 11.26 -10.28
N LYS A 49 20.92 10.00 -9.95
CA LYS A 49 20.04 8.87 -10.27
C LYS A 49 18.68 9.03 -9.58
N SER A 50 18.66 9.40 -8.31
CA SER A 50 17.42 9.58 -7.55
C SER A 50 16.57 10.73 -8.06
N LEU A 51 17.20 11.81 -8.56
CA LEU A 51 16.52 12.94 -9.18
C LEU A 51 15.90 12.55 -10.54
N VAL A 52 16.61 11.76 -11.35
CA VAL A 52 16.13 11.27 -12.65
C VAL A 52 14.95 10.29 -12.51
N TYR A 53 14.97 9.44 -11.47
CA TYR A 53 13.87 8.51 -11.17
C TYR A 53 12.78 9.10 -10.26
N PHE A 54 12.82 10.39 -9.94
CA PHE A 54 11.86 11.09 -9.07
C PHE A 54 11.64 10.40 -7.70
N SER A 55 12.68 9.75 -7.17
CA SER A 55 12.67 9.10 -5.86
C SER A 55 13.00 10.11 -4.76
N ILE A 56 11.96 10.60 -4.09
CA ILE A 56 12.03 11.54 -2.97
C ILE A 56 12.88 11.04 -1.79
N PRO A 57 12.79 9.79 -1.33
CA PRO A 57 13.66 9.33 -0.25
C PRO A 57 15.14 9.33 -0.66
N GLY A 58 15.48 8.88 -1.87
CA GLY A 58 16.88 8.81 -2.28
C GLY A 58 17.54 10.19 -2.48
N THR A 59 16.78 11.22 -2.92
CA THR A 59 17.32 12.58 -3.04
C THR A 59 17.59 13.19 -1.66
N VAL A 60 16.63 13.04 -0.73
CA VAL A 60 16.72 13.62 0.61
C VAL A 60 17.81 12.94 1.44
N PHE A 61 17.91 11.61 1.41
CA PHE A 61 18.98 10.90 2.12
C PHE A 61 20.37 11.19 1.54
N SER A 62 20.52 11.25 0.21
CA SER A 62 21.83 11.59 -0.38
C SER A 62 22.30 12.99 0.01
N LEU A 63 21.38 13.97 0.01
CA LEU A 63 21.67 15.34 0.43
C LEU A 63 22.02 15.42 1.92
N ALA A 64 21.35 14.62 2.77
CA ALA A 64 21.67 14.52 4.20
C ALA A 64 23.07 13.92 4.44
N PHE A 65 23.43 12.87 3.72
CA PHE A 65 24.77 12.28 3.83
C PHE A 65 25.87 13.23 3.34
N LEU A 66 25.63 14.01 2.27
CA LEU A 66 26.55 15.07 1.84
C LEU A 66 26.71 16.17 2.90
N ALA A 67 25.61 16.57 3.53
CA ALA A 67 25.63 17.58 4.59
C ALA A 67 26.37 17.09 5.85
N ILE A 68 26.29 15.80 6.20
CA ILE A 68 27.11 15.20 7.28
C ILE A 68 28.58 15.20 6.89
N LEU A 69 28.91 14.83 5.65
CA LEU A 69 30.29 14.70 5.18
C LEU A 69 31.00 16.06 5.09
N TYR A 70 30.28 17.11 4.70
CA TYR A 70 30.78 18.50 4.65
C TYR A 70 30.42 19.35 5.88
N ALA A 71 29.93 18.75 6.98
CA ALA A 71 29.53 19.48 8.18
C ALA A 71 30.67 20.31 8.83
N LYS A 72 31.92 19.82 8.76
CA LYS A 72 33.11 20.52 9.25
C LYS A 72 33.47 21.78 8.42
N PRO A 73 33.62 21.70 7.09
CA PRO A 73 33.93 22.87 6.26
C PRO A 73 32.75 23.86 6.11
N LEU A 74 31.50 23.43 6.30
CA LEU A 74 30.31 24.29 6.23
C LEU A 74 29.99 25.03 7.55
N GLY A 75 30.75 24.79 8.63
CA GLY A 75 30.52 25.42 9.94
C GLY A 75 29.27 24.92 10.68
N ILE A 76 28.64 23.84 10.21
CA ILE A 76 27.42 23.24 10.78
C ILE A 76 27.81 22.13 11.79
N THR A 77 28.80 22.40 12.64
CA THR A 77 29.27 21.42 13.65
C THR A 77 28.37 21.35 14.87
N ALA A 78 27.39 22.24 15.00
CA ALA A 78 26.41 22.24 16.09
C ALA A 78 25.33 21.16 15.95
N ILE A 79 25.21 20.53 14.77
CA ILE A 79 24.15 19.56 14.48
C ILE A 79 24.74 18.15 14.55
N VAL A 80 24.28 17.35 15.51
CA VAL A 80 24.75 15.97 15.69
C VAL A 80 24.26 15.11 14.51
N PRO A 81 25.09 14.25 13.88
CA PRO A 81 24.72 13.53 12.66
C PRO A 81 23.38 12.78 12.69
N TRP A 82 22.98 12.25 13.85
CA TRP A 82 21.70 11.57 14.02
C TRP A 82 20.49 12.52 13.88
N THR A 83 20.61 13.78 14.33
CA THR A 83 19.55 14.79 14.16
C THR A 83 19.34 15.15 12.70
N LEU A 84 20.41 15.15 11.90
CA LEU A 84 20.34 15.40 10.47
C LEU A 84 19.66 14.24 9.73
N LEU A 85 19.94 13.00 10.13
CA LEU A 85 19.25 11.82 9.61
C LEU A 85 17.77 11.80 10.00
N GLY A 86 17.44 12.17 11.24
CA GLY A 86 16.06 12.30 11.69
C GLY A 86 15.30 13.39 10.93
N ALA A 87 15.91 14.57 10.74
CA ALA A 87 15.35 15.65 9.94
C ALA A 87 15.16 15.24 8.47
N ALA A 88 16.13 14.54 7.88
CA ALA A 88 16.04 14.01 6.52
C ALA A 88 14.91 12.99 6.37
N LEU A 89 14.70 12.13 7.37
CA LEU A 89 13.60 11.18 7.40
C LEU A 89 12.25 11.92 7.44
N LEU A 90 12.11 12.92 8.31
CA LEU A 90 10.88 13.72 8.41
C LEU A 90 10.59 14.50 7.12
N VAL A 91 11.61 15.14 6.54
CA VAL A 91 11.50 15.83 5.25
C VAL A 91 11.15 14.85 4.15
N SER A 92 11.75 13.65 4.13
CA SER A 92 11.43 12.61 3.14
C SER A 92 9.96 12.19 3.20
N ILE A 93 9.43 11.97 4.41
CA ILE A 93 8.01 11.62 4.61
C ILE A 93 7.09 12.80 4.23
N GLY A 94 7.41 14.01 4.67
CA GLY A 94 6.62 15.22 4.38
C GLY A 94 6.58 15.55 2.89
N LEU A 95 7.74 15.53 2.23
CA LEU A 95 7.85 15.76 0.79
C LEU A 95 7.18 14.62 0.01
N SER A 96 7.33 13.37 0.46
CA SER A 96 6.62 12.23 -0.12
C SER A 96 5.10 12.44 -0.07
N MET A 97 4.57 12.96 1.04
CA MET A 97 3.13 13.20 1.19
C MET A 97 2.61 14.30 0.24
N ILE A 98 3.38 15.36 0.03
CA ILE A 98 3.03 16.49 -0.85
C ILE A 98 3.07 16.10 -2.33
N PHE A 99 4.05 15.30 -2.76
CA PHE A 99 4.25 14.93 -4.17
C PHE A 99 3.62 13.58 -4.57
N ARG A 100 2.94 12.88 -3.64
CA ARG A 100 2.12 11.68 -3.89
C ARG A 100 1.22 11.76 -5.14
N PRO A 101 0.45 12.85 -5.40
CA PRO A 101 -0.43 12.90 -6.58
C PRO A 101 0.32 13.06 -7.91
N LEU A 102 1.57 13.53 -7.90
CA LEU A 102 2.40 13.68 -9.10
C LEU A 102 3.14 12.37 -9.46
N ILE A 103 3.50 11.57 -8.45
CA ILE A 103 4.21 10.29 -8.60
C ILE A 103 3.29 9.18 -9.13
N ALA A 104 2.00 9.22 -8.78
CA ALA A 104 1.01 8.25 -9.25
C ALA A 104 0.85 8.23 -10.79
N LYS A 105 1.22 9.30 -11.50
CA LYS A 105 1.16 9.37 -12.97
C LYS A 105 2.33 8.69 -13.69
N HIS A 106 3.45 8.41 -13.02
CA HIS A 106 4.69 7.97 -13.67
C HIS A 106 5.14 6.54 -13.33
N HIS A 107 4.42 5.81 -12.49
CA HIS A 107 4.64 4.38 -12.26
C HIS A 107 3.51 3.55 -12.93
N PRO A 108 3.68 3.06 -14.17
CA PRO A 108 2.63 2.31 -14.87
C PRO A 108 2.41 0.90 -14.28
N TRP A 109 3.22 0.50 -13.29
CA TRP A 109 3.31 -0.88 -12.79
C TRP A 109 2.63 -1.06 -11.42
N MET A 110 1.97 -0.01 -10.90
CA MET A 110 1.00 -0.10 -9.81
C MET A 110 -0.45 -0.15 -10.33
N ASN A 111 -0.64 -0.39 -11.63
CA ASN A 111 -1.93 -0.75 -12.19
C ASN A 111 -2.23 -2.22 -11.85
N TYR A 112 -2.57 -2.48 -10.60
CA TYR A 112 -3.56 -3.51 -10.34
C TYR A 112 -4.82 -3.06 -11.07
N SER A 113 -5.16 -3.81 -12.11
CA SER A 113 -6.42 -3.72 -12.83
C SER A 113 -7.57 -3.90 -11.84
N LYS A 114 -8.02 -2.80 -11.21
CA LYS A 114 -9.40 -2.70 -10.79
C LYS A 114 -10.21 -2.62 -12.08
N GLY A 115 -10.86 -3.72 -12.41
CA GLY A 115 -11.93 -3.71 -13.38
C GLY A 115 -12.88 -2.57 -13.02
N TYR A 116 -13.05 -1.66 -13.97
CA TYR A 116 -14.00 -0.58 -13.88
C TYR A 116 -15.40 -1.20 -13.87
N THR A 117 -15.98 -1.42 -12.69
CA THR A 117 -17.44 -1.47 -12.56
C THR A 117 -17.95 -0.04 -12.70
N ARG A 118 -18.86 0.12 -13.66
CA ARG A 118 -19.52 1.35 -14.05
C ARG A 118 -20.07 2.08 -12.83
N GLY A 119 -19.85 3.39 -12.82
CA GLY A 119 -20.25 4.26 -11.73
C GLY A 119 -21.75 4.24 -11.43
N HIS A 120 -22.06 4.08 -10.14
CA HIS A 120 -23.19 4.75 -9.53
C HIS A 120 -22.63 5.84 -8.62
N HIS A 121 -22.78 7.10 -9.05
CA HIS A 121 -22.55 8.26 -8.20
C HIS A 121 -23.65 8.28 -7.14
N GLY A 122 -23.42 7.63 -6.00
CA GLY A 122 -24.18 7.89 -4.78
C GLY A 122 -23.86 9.30 -4.27
N PRO A 123 -24.80 10.02 -3.64
CA PRO A 123 -24.56 11.38 -3.16
C PRO A 123 -23.37 11.42 -2.19
N PHE A 124 -22.53 12.45 -2.30
CA PHE A 124 -21.53 12.77 -1.30
C PHE A 124 -22.21 12.92 0.07
N VAL A 125 -22.06 11.93 0.95
CA VAL A 125 -22.58 11.99 2.31
C VAL A 125 -21.67 12.92 3.10
N GLN A 126 -22.21 14.05 3.55
CA GLN A 126 -21.55 14.92 4.53
C GLN A 126 -21.21 14.10 5.77
N MET A 127 -19.97 14.21 6.24
CA MET A 127 -19.51 13.65 7.51
C MET A 127 -20.27 14.32 8.65
N ASP A 128 -21.36 13.70 9.09
CA ASP A 128 -22.06 14.05 10.31
C ASP A 128 -21.43 13.31 11.50
N TYR A 129 -20.97 14.06 12.51
CA TYR A 129 -20.25 13.55 13.69
C TYR A 129 -21.15 12.76 14.66
N THR A 130 -22.43 12.52 14.31
CA THR A 130 -23.36 11.65 15.06
C THR A 130 -23.62 10.31 14.35
N ALA A 131 -22.61 9.76 13.67
CA ALA A 131 -22.74 8.62 12.78
C ALA A 131 -23.39 7.39 13.44
N LYS A 132 -24.67 7.17 13.14
CA LYS A 132 -25.30 5.86 13.26
C LYS A 132 -24.58 4.91 12.30
N PRO A 133 -24.41 3.61 12.63
CA PRO A 133 -23.79 2.66 11.72
C PRO A 133 -24.53 2.69 10.37
N ASP A 134 -23.79 2.64 9.26
CA ASP A 134 -24.39 2.59 7.93
C ASP A 134 -25.07 1.22 7.75
N VAL A 135 -26.36 1.16 8.03
CA VAL A 135 -27.22 -0.01 7.87
C VAL A 135 -27.99 0.10 6.55
N LYS A 136 -27.79 -0.87 5.64
CA LYS A 136 -28.59 -0.97 4.41
C LYS A 136 -28.98 -2.41 4.12
N THR A 137 -30.14 -2.55 3.49
CA THR A 137 -30.59 -3.79 2.87
C THR A 137 -30.33 -3.71 1.37
N VAL A 138 -29.64 -4.69 0.81
CA VAL A 138 -29.30 -4.74 -0.62
C VAL A 138 -30.08 -5.89 -1.26
N ASN A 139 -30.80 -5.56 -2.34
CA ASN A 139 -31.64 -6.49 -3.10
C ASN A 139 -31.09 -6.71 -4.51
N ASP A 140 -29.80 -7.04 -4.63
CA ASP A 140 -29.11 -7.20 -5.90
C ASP A 140 -28.37 -8.56 -5.96
N PRO A 141 -28.22 -9.17 -7.16
CA PRO A 141 -27.39 -10.36 -7.38
C PRO A 141 -25.92 -10.16 -7.00
N ASP A 142 -25.42 -8.94 -7.18
CA ASP A 142 -24.04 -8.53 -6.91
C ASP A 142 -24.01 -7.47 -5.81
N VAL A 143 -23.34 -7.78 -4.71
CA VAL A 143 -23.31 -6.91 -3.53
C VAL A 143 -21.95 -6.25 -3.39
N ASN A 144 -21.92 -4.92 -3.27
CA ASN A 144 -20.69 -4.19 -2.96
C ASN A 144 -20.77 -3.53 -1.57
N VAL A 145 -19.83 -3.87 -0.71
CA VAL A 145 -19.67 -3.30 0.63
C VAL A 145 -18.32 -2.64 0.74
N TYR A 146 -18.31 -1.31 0.79
CA TYR A 146 -17.10 -0.52 0.99
C TYR A 146 -17.15 0.22 2.32
N VAL A 147 -16.19 -0.07 3.21
CA VAL A 147 -16.05 0.57 4.51
C VAL A 147 -14.67 1.20 4.62
N LYS A 148 -14.63 2.48 4.97
CA LYS A 148 -13.38 3.21 5.22
C LYS A 148 -13.51 4.03 6.50
N MET A 149 -12.60 3.84 7.46
CA MET A 149 -12.56 4.64 8.69
C MET A 149 -13.92 4.68 9.41
N GLY A 150 -14.57 3.53 9.57
CA GLY A 150 -15.91 3.45 10.16
C GLY A 150 -16.45 2.02 10.24
N SER A 151 -17.75 1.91 10.51
CA SER A 151 -18.45 0.62 10.63
C SER A 151 -19.69 0.57 9.74
N SER A 152 -19.92 -0.54 9.04
CA SER A 152 -21.15 -0.77 8.27
C SER A 152 -21.77 -2.12 8.57
N ILE A 153 -23.10 -2.16 8.58
CA ILE A 153 -23.89 -3.39 8.66
C ILE A 153 -24.71 -3.52 7.37
N ARG A 154 -24.62 -4.65 6.69
CA ARG A 154 -25.33 -4.92 5.44
C ARG A 154 -26.18 -6.16 5.57
N TYR A 155 -27.46 -6.05 5.25
CA TYR A 155 -28.35 -7.19 5.12
C TYR A 155 -28.54 -7.48 3.64
N VAL A 156 -28.01 -8.61 3.19
CA VAL A 156 -28.14 -9.06 1.80
C VAL A 156 -29.40 -9.89 1.69
N LYS A 157 -30.24 -9.53 0.72
CA LYS A 157 -31.39 -10.35 0.31
C LYS A 157 -31.33 -10.49 -1.19
N SER A 158 -31.31 -11.71 -1.71
CA SER A 158 -31.29 -11.91 -3.15
C SER A 158 -31.86 -13.27 -3.50
N GLU A 159 -32.66 -13.32 -4.55
CA GLU A 159 -33.24 -14.56 -5.08
C GLU A 159 -32.31 -15.24 -6.10
N ASP A 160 -31.23 -14.57 -6.51
CA ASP A 160 -30.25 -15.04 -7.50
C ASP A 160 -28.85 -14.49 -7.19
N PHE A 161 -28.34 -14.79 -6.00
CA PHE A 161 -27.04 -14.27 -5.56
C PHE A 161 -25.88 -14.93 -6.30
N ASN A 162 -24.98 -14.09 -6.81
CA ASN A 162 -23.82 -14.53 -7.55
C ASN A 162 -22.51 -14.13 -6.85
N SER A 163 -22.39 -12.84 -6.51
CA SER A 163 -21.14 -12.32 -5.99
C SER A 163 -21.30 -11.26 -4.91
N ALA A 164 -20.32 -11.19 -4.00
CA ALA A 164 -20.18 -10.07 -3.08
C ALA A 164 -18.72 -9.61 -3.00
N ASP A 165 -18.49 -8.30 -3.14
CA ASP A 165 -17.22 -7.64 -2.92
C ASP A 165 -17.28 -6.85 -1.60
N ILE A 166 -16.47 -7.27 -0.62
CA ILE A 166 -16.41 -6.67 0.72
C ILE A 166 -15.02 -6.09 0.92
N ASN A 167 -14.90 -4.76 0.89
CA ASN A 167 -13.65 -4.05 1.07
C ASN A 167 -13.70 -3.19 2.33
N VAL A 168 -12.81 -3.49 3.28
CA VAL A 168 -12.72 -2.82 4.56
C VAL A 168 -11.33 -2.24 4.73
N SER A 169 -11.27 -0.94 5.01
CA SER A 169 -10.04 -0.23 5.31
C SER A 169 -10.17 0.60 6.57
N MET A 170 -9.39 0.26 7.59
CA MET A 170 -9.41 0.98 8.87
C MET A 170 -10.81 1.00 9.51
N GLY A 171 -11.48 -0.14 9.63
CA GLY A 171 -12.88 -0.20 10.07
C GLY A 171 -13.44 -1.60 10.16
N ASP A 172 -14.76 -1.71 10.29
CA ASP A 172 -15.44 -2.99 10.49
C ASP A 172 -16.68 -3.13 9.58
N ALA A 173 -16.88 -4.32 9.02
CA ALA A 173 -18.08 -4.66 8.26
C ALA A 173 -18.78 -5.89 8.86
N LYS A 174 -20.11 -5.82 9.02
CA LYS A 174 -20.96 -6.98 9.31
C LYS A 174 -21.89 -7.22 8.14
N VAL A 175 -21.85 -8.40 7.54
CA VAL A 175 -22.67 -8.73 6.36
C VAL A 175 -23.49 -9.98 6.66
N TYR A 176 -24.81 -9.84 6.55
CA TYR A 176 -25.80 -10.88 6.81
C TYR A 176 -26.35 -11.42 5.51
N PHE A 177 -26.24 -12.74 5.30
CA PHE A 177 -26.71 -13.46 4.12
C PHE A 177 -27.96 -14.32 4.42
N ASP A 178 -28.76 -13.95 5.43
CA ASP A 178 -29.88 -14.75 5.96
C ASP A 178 -30.95 -15.13 4.91
N ASN A 179 -31.24 -14.24 3.95
CA ASN A 179 -32.32 -14.42 2.96
C ASN A 179 -31.75 -14.43 1.55
N VAL A 180 -30.76 -15.27 1.32
CA VAL A 180 -30.03 -15.36 0.05
C VAL A 180 -30.21 -16.74 -0.56
N LYS A 181 -30.69 -16.76 -1.81
CA LYS A 181 -30.76 -17.98 -2.63
C LYS A 181 -29.64 -17.99 -3.65
N ILE A 182 -28.94 -19.11 -3.69
CA ILE A 182 -27.85 -19.39 -4.63
C ILE A 182 -28.34 -20.50 -5.55
N LYS A 183 -28.08 -20.40 -6.85
CA LYS A 183 -28.45 -21.45 -7.82
C LYS A 183 -27.49 -22.64 -7.74
N ASP A 184 -26.23 -22.41 -8.08
CA ASP A 184 -25.21 -23.48 -8.13
C ASP A 184 -23.97 -23.12 -7.29
N SER A 185 -23.41 -21.92 -7.51
CA SER A 185 -22.25 -21.45 -6.77
C SER A 185 -22.24 -19.92 -6.67
N ALA A 186 -21.56 -19.40 -5.66
CA ALA A 186 -21.36 -17.97 -5.46
C ALA A 186 -19.93 -17.65 -4.98
N THR A 187 -19.48 -16.43 -5.25
CA THR A 187 -18.14 -15.97 -4.84
C THR A 187 -18.22 -14.76 -3.93
N ILE A 188 -17.57 -14.83 -2.77
CA ILE A 188 -17.45 -13.69 -1.86
C ILE A 188 -15.98 -13.29 -1.82
N ASN A 189 -15.67 -12.09 -2.30
CA ASN A 189 -14.35 -11.50 -2.23
C ASN A 189 -14.24 -10.58 -1.01
N VAL A 190 -13.26 -10.82 -0.16
CA VAL A 190 -13.05 -10.09 1.08
C VAL A 190 -11.63 -9.53 1.13
N ASP A 191 -11.54 -8.20 1.07
CA ASP A 191 -10.30 -7.45 1.26
C ASP A 191 -10.38 -6.62 2.54
N VAL A 192 -9.69 -7.07 3.59
CA VAL A 192 -9.64 -6.39 4.89
C VAL A 192 -8.24 -5.86 5.13
N SER A 193 -8.16 -4.58 5.48
CA SER A 193 -6.93 -3.91 5.92
C SER A 193 -7.17 -3.11 7.18
N PHE A 194 -6.39 -3.35 8.24
CA PHE A 194 -6.50 -2.62 9.52
C PHE A 194 -7.92 -2.65 10.11
N GLY A 195 -8.51 -3.83 10.30
CA GLY A 195 -9.91 -3.91 10.73
C GLY A 195 -10.51 -5.30 10.73
N GLY A 196 -11.85 -5.38 10.68
CA GLY A 196 -12.59 -6.63 10.74
C GLY A 196 -13.69 -6.79 9.69
N ALA A 197 -13.94 -8.02 9.26
CA ALA A 197 -15.16 -8.40 8.57
C ALA A 197 -15.82 -9.57 9.29
N GLU A 198 -17.10 -9.46 9.61
CA GLU A 198 -17.95 -10.54 10.13
C GLU A 198 -18.99 -10.91 9.06
N LEU A 199 -18.94 -12.15 8.59
CA LEU A 199 -19.93 -12.70 7.68
C LEU A 199 -20.88 -13.58 8.49
N PHE A 200 -22.19 -13.40 8.31
CA PHE A 200 -23.23 -14.27 8.84
C PHE A 200 -23.84 -15.01 7.67
N VAL A 201 -23.56 -16.29 7.59
CA VAL A 201 -23.87 -17.15 6.44
C VAL A 201 -24.80 -18.29 6.89
N PRO A 202 -25.76 -18.70 6.06
CA PRO A 202 -26.58 -19.87 6.33
C PRO A 202 -25.75 -21.12 6.63
N SER A 203 -26.19 -21.92 7.60
CA SER A 203 -25.52 -23.16 8.03
C SER A 203 -25.51 -24.28 6.97
N ASP A 204 -26.34 -24.18 5.94
CA ASP A 204 -26.45 -25.11 4.81
C ASP A 204 -25.48 -24.81 3.66
N TRP A 205 -24.58 -23.85 3.81
CA TRP A 205 -23.59 -23.47 2.79
C TRP A 205 -22.29 -24.28 2.90
N ILE A 206 -21.79 -24.78 1.76
CA ILE A 206 -20.46 -25.40 1.66
C ILE A 206 -19.44 -24.29 1.36
N ILE A 207 -18.61 -23.94 2.35
CA ILE A 207 -17.65 -22.83 2.22
C ILE A 207 -16.26 -23.34 1.84
N ARG A 208 -15.75 -22.86 0.69
CA ARG A 208 -14.36 -23.00 0.25
C ARG A 208 -13.59 -21.72 0.51
N GLN A 209 -12.46 -21.81 1.20
CA GLN A 209 -11.65 -20.65 1.55
C GLN A 209 -10.38 -20.58 0.71
N GLY A 210 -10.21 -19.47 0.00
CA GLY A 210 -9.01 -19.09 -0.73
C GLY A 210 -8.55 -17.70 -0.31
N ILE A 211 -8.35 -17.49 0.99
CA ILE A 211 -8.02 -16.19 1.59
C ILE A 211 -6.54 -16.15 1.99
N ASP A 212 -5.84 -15.13 1.53
CA ASP A 212 -4.47 -14.85 1.95
C ASP A 212 -4.46 -14.03 3.25
N THR A 213 -3.67 -14.44 4.22
CA THR A 213 -3.54 -13.71 5.51
C THR A 213 -2.14 -13.14 5.69
N ASN A 214 -2.07 -11.88 6.09
CA ASN A 214 -0.83 -11.23 6.49
C ASN A 214 -1.05 -10.53 7.84
N MET A 215 -0.53 -11.11 8.91
CA MET A 215 -0.75 -10.61 10.29
C MET A 215 -2.25 -10.47 10.63
N GLY A 216 -3.08 -11.39 10.16
CA GLY A 216 -4.51 -11.42 10.42
C GLY A 216 -4.99 -12.80 10.89
N THR A 217 -6.26 -12.88 11.29
CA THR A 217 -6.86 -14.13 11.77
C THR A 217 -8.17 -14.40 11.05
N ILE A 218 -8.38 -15.66 10.66
CA ILE A 218 -9.65 -16.15 10.15
C ILE A 218 -10.27 -17.04 11.24
N THR A 219 -11.55 -16.89 11.52
CA THR A 219 -12.24 -17.70 12.53
C THR A 219 -13.61 -18.11 12.03
N GLU A 220 -13.91 -19.40 12.14
CA GLU A 220 -15.24 -19.96 11.88
C GLU A 220 -15.92 -20.32 13.19
N VAL A 221 -17.20 -19.97 13.31
CA VAL A 221 -18.02 -20.25 14.50
C VAL A 221 -19.41 -20.69 14.05
N GLY A 222 -19.93 -21.76 14.64
CA GLY A 222 -21.28 -22.26 14.39
C GLY A 222 -21.29 -23.71 13.93
N ASN A 223 -22.49 -24.25 13.70
CA ASN A 223 -22.66 -25.63 13.26
C ASN A 223 -23.01 -25.66 11.78
N VAL A 224 -22.23 -26.40 11.01
CA VAL A 224 -22.48 -26.63 9.58
C VAL A 224 -23.49 -27.77 9.42
N ARG A 225 -24.48 -27.59 8.55
CA ARG A 225 -25.56 -28.54 8.24
C ARG A 225 -25.72 -28.63 6.73
N THR A 226 -24.73 -29.20 6.06
CA THR A 226 -24.70 -29.34 4.60
C THR A 226 -25.25 -30.69 4.16
N ASP A 227 -26.07 -30.68 3.11
CA ASP A 227 -26.57 -31.85 2.40
C ASP A 227 -25.95 -31.93 0.99
N GLU A 228 -26.27 -32.96 0.19
CA GLU A 228 -25.73 -33.10 -1.18
C GLU A 228 -26.17 -31.95 -2.13
N ASP A 229 -27.32 -31.32 -1.85
CA ASP A 229 -27.87 -30.20 -2.63
C ASP A 229 -27.44 -28.82 -2.10
N SER A 230 -26.55 -28.76 -1.12
CA SER A 230 -26.07 -27.51 -0.53
C SER A 230 -25.25 -26.68 -1.52
N PRO A 231 -25.48 -25.35 -1.63
CA PRO A 231 -24.73 -24.51 -2.55
C PRO A 231 -23.26 -24.38 -2.13
N GLU A 232 -22.35 -24.30 -3.12
CA GLU A 232 -20.92 -24.11 -2.91
C GLU A 232 -20.53 -22.62 -3.00
N ILE A 233 -19.96 -22.09 -1.91
CA ILE A 233 -19.54 -20.70 -1.80
C ILE A 233 -18.03 -20.64 -1.70
N THR A 234 -17.41 -19.88 -2.59
CA THR A 234 -15.97 -19.63 -2.55
C THR A 234 -15.68 -18.26 -1.96
N ILE A 235 -15.07 -18.23 -0.78
CA ILE A 235 -14.61 -17.00 -0.13
C ILE A 235 -13.13 -16.81 -0.48
N THR A 236 -12.81 -15.69 -1.12
CA THR A 236 -11.45 -15.36 -1.58
C THR A 236 -11.06 -13.96 -1.14
N GLY A 237 -9.77 -13.61 -1.26
CA GLY A 237 -9.29 -12.25 -1.04
C GLY A 237 -8.14 -12.21 -0.05
N ARG A 238 -7.98 -11.09 0.66
CA ARG A 238 -6.85 -10.85 1.57
C ARG A 238 -7.28 -10.22 2.88
N VAL A 239 -6.74 -10.75 3.98
CA VAL A 239 -6.85 -10.14 5.32
C VAL A 239 -5.47 -9.69 5.78
N SER A 240 -5.28 -8.38 5.94
CA SER A 240 -4.03 -7.77 6.37
C SER A 240 -4.23 -6.96 7.66
N VAL A 241 -3.52 -7.32 8.73
CA VAL A 241 -3.60 -6.63 10.04
C VAL A 241 -5.06 -6.50 10.48
N GLY A 242 -5.71 -7.63 10.75
CA GLY A 242 -7.16 -7.64 10.98
C GLY A 242 -7.75 -9.03 11.16
N SER A 243 -9.07 -9.14 11.11
CA SER A 243 -9.76 -10.43 11.25
C SER A 243 -10.91 -10.61 10.27
N LEU A 244 -11.08 -11.84 9.78
CA LEU A 244 -12.30 -12.30 9.13
C LEU A 244 -12.98 -13.33 10.02
N LYS A 245 -14.24 -13.11 10.37
CA LYS A 245 -15.04 -14.05 11.13
C LYS A 245 -16.21 -14.54 10.29
N ILE A 246 -16.35 -15.85 10.18
CA ILE A 246 -17.47 -16.51 9.51
C ILE A 246 -18.35 -17.12 10.59
N ASN A 247 -19.59 -16.67 10.68
CA ASN A 247 -20.57 -17.18 11.64
C ASN A 247 -21.66 -17.92 10.87
N TYR A 248 -21.81 -19.21 11.12
CA TYR A 248 -22.92 -20.01 10.60
C TYR A 248 -24.16 -19.76 11.46
N ILE A 249 -25.26 -19.39 10.81
CA ILE A 249 -26.56 -19.10 11.44
C ILE A 249 -27.67 -20.08 11.01
#